data_AF-A0A4Z0MMV1-F1
#
_entry.id   AF-A0A4Z0MMV1-F1
#
_cell.length_a   1.000
_cell.length_b   1.000
_cell.length_c   1.000
_cell.angle_alpha   90.00
_cell.angle_beta   90.00
_cell.angle_gamma   90.00
#
_symmetry.space_group_name_H-M   'P 1'
#
loop_
_entity.id
_entity.type
_entity.pdbx_description
1 polymer ?
#
loop_
_entity_poly.entity_id
_entity_poly.type
_entity_poly.pdbx_seq_one_letter_code
_entity_poly.pdbx_strand_id
1 'polypeptide(L)'
;MKGVWIGILLMLVQIACLGQSAGIQATVELNRTFSLVRFVDVVAGGKGYRGTRQQFEQSTFNTPAAQAAIRRYQQLPREVDFEWPDYPADRLGSSGSSWNLFLKCAADAKDLSDLQQRAVGLMPNQTLVELGQVYQALSPAFEELLWRPYQAQLTQERQAYQAFLDQKQLLKHFTRLRTFYGSSWPDEVPYRIMLSPLPGPATTFTNSATVASNIVLLDCHPASTDFVSGSTIMFHEMSHSLSIQQRQELQQQVERWYQNSGSPAWRYAYSLMEEGLATAAGEWIYKQQAGQPEAGEWYNDDYINRYAKALYPQVESYIESGRTIDSTFVRQAVATFNTTFPQAATEYVNLFRKVLYWTDTDPAAPALLPFRDAFRSTYTLTSTPILNKDKTLSTAKEGAYLPVVIITQQHAATLRYLQQNWPSLSKQRLRSEQDFVLSLTDKAGPLILVNVHDRAKLPAAAQYLEKQKAIQPKQPLWVF
;
A
#
# COMPACT_ATOMS: atom_id res chain seq x y z
N MET A 1 -15.85 17.45 -87.54
CA MET A 1 -15.84 18.12 -86.21
C MET A 1 -16.08 17.04 -85.16
N LYS A 2 -15.09 16.81 -84.29
CA LYS A 2 -14.98 15.64 -83.40
C LYS A 2 -15.70 15.91 -82.07
N GLY A 3 -16.39 14.89 -81.57
CA GLY A 3 -17.22 14.95 -80.38
C GLY A 3 -16.48 14.73 -79.05
N VAL A 4 -17.08 15.34 -78.03
CA VAL A 4 -17.31 14.87 -76.66
C VAL A 4 -16.14 14.17 -75.94
N TRP A 5 -15.47 14.93 -75.07
CA TRP A 5 -14.70 14.39 -73.94
C TRP A 5 -15.54 14.46 -72.67
N ILE A 6 -15.79 13.30 -72.07
CA ILE A 6 -16.38 13.12 -70.75
C ILE A 6 -15.24 13.27 -69.73
N GLY A 7 -15.25 14.34 -68.95
CA GLY A 7 -14.38 14.51 -67.78
C GLY A 7 -15.11 14.04 -66.52
N ILE A 8 -14.78 12.84 -66.03
CA ILE A 8 -15.18 12.36 -64.70
C ILE A 8 -14.25 13.03 -63.69
N LEU A 9 -14.77 14.01 -62.95
CA LEU A 9 -14.10 14.58 -61.78
C LEU A 9 -14.44 13.70 -60.56
N LEU A 10 -13.56 12.76 -60.23
CA LEU A 10 -13.59 11.98 -58.99
C LEU A 10 -13.13 12.89 -57.83
N MET A 11 -14.09 13.52 -57.13
CA MET A 11 -13.84 14.09 -55.81
C MET A 11 -13.66 12.95 -54.80
N LEU A 12 -12.42 12.59 -54.53
CA LEU A 12 -12.04 11.80 -53.36
C LEU A 12 -12.26 12.66 -52.12
N VAL A 13 -13.43 12.49 -51.49
CA VAL A 13 -13.66 12.92 -50.10
C VAL A 13 -12.83 11.98 -49.23
N GLN A 14 -11.58 12.37 -48.94
CA GLN A 14 -10.88 11.81 -47.80
C GLN A 14 -11.58 12.33 -46.55
N ILE A 15 -12.53 11.55 -46.04
CA ILE A 15 -12.94 11.63 -44.65
C ILE A 15 -11.70 11.21 -43.87
N ALA A 16 -10.91 12.19 -43.44
CA ALA A 16 -9.99 11.99 -42.34
C ALA A 16 -10.87 11.62 -41.14
N CYS A 17 -10.99 10.32 -40.87
CA CYS A 17 -11.29 9.84 -39.53
C CYS A 17 -10.14 10.36 -38.66
N LEU A 18 -10.29 11.58 -38.14
CA LEU A 18 -9.63 11.99 -36.92
C LEU A 18 -10.04 10.93 -35.90
N GLY A 19 -9.17 9.95 -35.70
CA GLY A 19 -9.38 8.92 -34.70
C GLY A 19 -9.63 9.65 -33.39
N GLN A 20 -10.85 9.56 -32.89
CA GLN A 20 -11.08 9.77 -31.47
C GLN A 20 -10.05 8.88 -30.79
N SER A 21 -9.14 9.46 -30.00
CA SER A 21 -8.23 8.68 -29.17
C SER A 21 -9.10 7.67 -28.43
N ALA A 22 -8.94 6.38 -28.75
CA ALA A 22 -9.67 5.35 -28.06
C ALA A 22 -9.34 5.54 -26.58
N GLY A 23 -10.34 5.87 -25.77
CA GLY A 23 -10.13 6.02 -24.33
C GLY A 23 -9.55 4.73 -23.76
N ILE A 24 -8.89 4.84 -22.61
CA ILE A 24 -8.30 3.67 -21.96
C ILE A 24 -9.30 2.51 -21.84
N GLN A 25 -8.80 1.29 -22.00
CA GLN A 25 -9.60 0.08 -21.87
C GLN A 25 -9.23 -0.68 -20.60
N ALA A 26 -10.16 -1.51 -20.12
CA ALA A 26 -9.90 -2.49 -19.08
C ALA A 26 -10.53 -3.84 -19.42
N THR A 27 -9.82 -4.92 -19.13
CA THR A 27 -10.28 -6.30 -19.32
C THR A 27 -10.36 -7.02 -17.99
N VAL A 28 -11.49 -7.68 -17.71
CA VAL A 28 -11.66 -8.56 -16.55
C VAL A 28 -11.21 -9.97 -16.91
N GLU A 29 -10.22 -10.46 -16.18
CA GLU A 29 -9.47 -11.66 -16.51
C GLU A 29 -9.39 -12.64 -15.33
N LEU A 30 -9.23 -13.92 -15.67
CA LEU A 30 -8.90 -14.98 -14.74
C LEU A 30 -7.60 -15.62 -15.18
N ASN A 31 -6.64 -15.72 -14.27
CA ASN A 31 -5.41 -16.46 -14.51
C ASN A 31 -5.13 -17.38 -13.31
N ARG A 32 -5.12 -18.68 -13.57
CA ARG A 32 -4.87 -19.73 -12.57
C ARG A 32 -3.46 -19.60 -11.98
N THR A 33 -2.45 -19.42 -12.83
CA THR A 33 -1.04 -19.31 -12.42
C THR A 33 -0.82 -18.09 -11.54
N PHE A 34 -1.39 -16.94 -11.93
CA PHE A 34 -1.38 -15.73 -11.12
C PHE A 34 -2.09 -15.93 -9.77
N SER A 35 -3.26 -16.58 -9.77
CA SER A 35 -3.98 -16.90 -8.53
C SER A 35 -3.22 -17.87 -7.61
N LEU A 36 -2.44 -18.80 -8.17
CA LEU A 36 -1.54 -19.66 -7.40
C LEU A 36 -0.41 -18.85 -6.76
N VAL A 37 0.23 -17.93 -7.50
CA VAL A 37 1.25 -17.02 -6.95
C VAL A 37 0.65 -16.21 -5.80
N ARG A 38 -0.56 -15.67 -5.99
CA ARG A 38 -1.30 -14.94 -4.96
C ARG A 38 -1.59 -15.79 -3.72
N PHE A 39 -2.10 -17.01 -3.91
CA PHE A 39 -2.36 -17.95 -2.82
C PHE A 39 -1.11 -18.23 -2.00
N VAL A 40 0.01 -18.53 -2.66
CA VAL A 40 1.29 -18.84 -1.99
C VAL A 40 1.79 -17.66 -1.17
N ASP A 41 1.72 -16.43 -1.70
CA ASP A 41 2.08 -15.23 -0.94
C ASP A 41 1.24 -15.08 0.34
N VAL A 42 -0.08 -15.25 0.24
CA VAL A 42 -0.99 -15.11 1.39
C VAL A 42 -0.76 -16.20 2.44
N VAL A 43 -0.64 -17.48 2.06
CA VAL A 43 -0.38 -18.55 3.04
C VAL A 43 1.01 -18.44 3.67
N ALA A 44 1.97 -17.82 2.98
CA ALA A 44 3.28 -17.49 3.52
C ALA A 44 3.30 -16.25 4.41
N GLY A 45 2.14 -15.62 4.66
CA GLY A 45 2.02 -14.46 5.54
C GLY A 45 2.24 -13.11 4.85
N GLY A 46 2.18 -13.07 3.52
CA GLY A 46 2.07 -11.83 2.75
C GLY A 46 0.75 -11.09 3.01
N LYS A 47 0.58 -9.92 2.39
CA LYS A 47 -0.65 -9.12 2.51
C LYS A 47 -1.80 -9.87 1.84
N GLY A 48 -3.00 -9.86 2.43
CA GLY A 48 -4.20 -10.43 1.81
C GLY A 48 -5.23 -10.89 2.84
N TYR A 49 -6.28 -11.55 2.36
CA TYR A 49 -7.36 -12.02 3.24
C TYR A 49 -6.88 -13.14 4.16
N ARG A 50 -6.94 -12.89 5.48
CA ARG A 50 -6.51 -13.84 6.52
C ARG A 50 -7.26 -15.17 6.47
N GLY A 51 -8.51 -15.17 6.00
CA GLY A 51 -9.31 -16.39 5.87
C GLY A 51 -8.71 -17.43 4.94
N THR A 52 -8.01 -17.01 3.87
CA THR A 52 -7.29 -17.93 2.96
C THR A 52 -6.19 -18.69 3.69
N ARG A 53 -5.39 -17.98 4.50
CA ARG A 53 -4.35 -18.61 5.31
C ARG A 53 -4.94 -19.52 6.38
N GLN A 54 -6.00 -19.09 7.07
CA GLN A 54 -6.66 -19.90 8.09
C GLN A 54 -7.24 -21.20 7.51
N GLN A 55 -7.88 -21.13 6.34
CA GLN A 55 -8.41 -22.31 5.65
C GLN A 55 -7.30 -23.30 5.30
N PHE A 56 -6.16 -22.81 4.78
CA PHE A 56 -4.99 -23.66 4.54
C PHE A 56 -4.47 -24.31 5.83
N GLU A 57 -4.26 -23.52 6.88
CA GLU A 57 -3.74 -23.98 8.19
C GLU A 57 -4.63 -25.04 8.84
N GLN A 58 -5.94 -25.00 8.60
CA GLN A 58 -6.94 -25.95 9.13
C GLN A 58 -7.16 -27.18 8.21
N SER A 59 -6.62 -27.16 6.99
CA SER A 59 -6.81 -28.22 6.01
C SER A 59 -5.87 -29.40 6.21
N THR A 60 -6.18 -30.52 5.55
CA THR A 60 -5.27 -31.69 5.46
C THR A 60 -3.99 -31.42 4.67
N PHE A 61 -3.93 -30.30 3.93
CA PHE A 61 -2.75 -29.89 3.18
C PHE A 61 -1.69 -29.19 4.03
N ASN A 62 -2.02 -28.82 5.28
CA ASN A 62 -1.07 -28.27 6.24
C ASN A 62 -0.13 -29.36 6.78
N THR A 63 0.74 -29.88 5.91
CA THR A 63 1.70 -30.94 6.20
C THR A 63 3.07 -30.36 6.55
N PRO A 64 3.96 -31.13 7.21
CA PRO A 64 5.35 -30.71 7.42
C PRO A 64 6.08 -30.30 6.14
N ALA A 65 5.79 -30.97 5.02
CA ALA A 65 6.36 -30.65 3.70
C ALA A 65 5.86 -29.29 3.17
N ALA A 66 4.56 -29.01 3.26
CA ALA A 66 4.00 -27.72 2.86
C ALA A 66 4.53 -26.58 3.74
N GLN A 67 4.65 -26.80 5.05
CA GLN A 67 5.27 -25.85 5.96
C GLN A 67 6.75 -25.59 5.67
N ALA A 68 7.49 -26.61 5.22
CA ALA A 68 8.86 -26.43 4.76
C ALA A 68 8.92 -25.60 3.46
N ALA A 69 8.00 -25.82 2.51
CA ALA A 69 7.90 -25.00 1.30
C ALA A 69 7.58 -23.54 1.61
N ILE A 70 6.67 -23.27 2.56
CA ILE A 70 6.35 -21.91 3.02
C ILE A 70 7.57 -21.24 3.65
N ARG A 71 8.29 -21.93 4.55
CA ARG A 71 9.52 -21.38 5.14
C ARG A 71 10.59 -21.08 4.08
N ARG A 72 10.73 -21.97 3.08
CA ARG A 72 11.63 -21.74 1.95
C ARG A 72 11.21 -20.49 1.17
N TYR A 73 9.93 -20.35 0.83
CA TYR A 73 9.39 -19.16 0.15
C TYR A 73 9.74 -17.86 0.89
N GLN A 74 9.52 -17.84 2.21
CA GLN A 74 9.81 -16.68 3.06
C GLN A 74 11.30 -16.28 3.06
N GLN A 75 12.19 -17.24 2.83
CA GLN A 75 13.65 -17.03 2.83
C GLN A 75 14.23 -16.72 1.44
N LEU A 76 13.45 -16.88 0.36
CA LEU A 76 13.96 -16.67 -1.00
C LEU A 76 14.22 -15.18 -1.28
N PRO A 77 15.41 -14.81 -1.79
CA PRO A 77 15.71 -13.46 -2.26
C PRO A 77 15.04 -13.26 -3.63
N ARG A 78 13.71 -13.16 -3.63
CA ARG A 78 12.85 -13.14 -4.81
C ARG A 78 12.59 -11.75 -5.39
N GLU A 79 13.08 -10.72 -4.72
CA GLU A 79 12.81 -9.32 -5.02
C GLU A 79 14.12 -8.55 -5.04
N VAL A 80 14.27 -7.71 -6.06
CA VAL A 80 15.33 -6.72 -6.18
C VAL A 80 14.64 -5.38 -6.31
N ASP A 81 14.79 -4.57 -5.29
CA ASP A 81 14.33 -3.18 -5.30
C ASP A 81 15.37 -2.27 -5.95
N PHE A 82 14.90 -1.23 -6.62
CA PHE A 82 15.73 -0.20 -7.22
C PHE A 82 15.07 1.16 -7.06
N GLU A 83 15.88 2.21 -6.99
CA GLU A 83 15.42 3.59 -6.86
C GLU A 83 15.57 4.34 -8.19
N TRP A 84 14.69 5.30 -8.42
CA TRP A 84 14.80 6.25 -9.53
C TRP A 84 15.44 7.54 -9.00
N PRO A 85 16.72 7.85 -9.30
CA PRO A 85 17.49 8.88 -8.60
C PRO A 85 16.88 10.29 -8.61
N ASP A 86 16.09 10.62 -9.64
CA ASP A 86 15.51 11.94 -9.84
C ASP A 86 14.08 12.08 -9.28
N TYR A 87 13.52 11.00 -8.71
CA TYR A 87 12.22 11.01 -8.04
C TYR A 87 12.38 11.27 -6.54
N PRO A 88 11.42 11.94 -5.88
CA PRO A 88 11.55 12.21 -4.45
C PRO A 88 11.42 10.93 -3.62
N ALA A 89 12.39 10.67 -2.73
CA ALA A 89 12.56 9.37 -2.07
C ALA A 89 11.30 8.86 -1.33
N ASP A 90 10.54 9.75 -0.69
CA ASP A 90 9.33 9.40 0.07
C ASP A 90 8.03 9.37 -0.78
N ARG A 91 8.08 9.57 -2.12
CA ARG A 91 6.90 9.47 -3.00
C ARG A 91 6.61 8.01 -3.40
N LEU A 92 5.34 7.69 -3.55
CA LEU A 92 4.94 6.45 -4.20
C LEU A 92 5.42 6.45 -5.67
N GLY A 93 6.17 5.43 -6.07
CA GLY A 93 6.77 5.33 -7.41
C GLY A 93 8.20 5.85 -7.53
N SER A 94 8.81 6.35 -6.45
CA SER A 94 10.24 6.71 -6.39
C SER A 94 11.16 5.50 -6.48
N SER A 95 10.63 4.31 -6.23
CA SER A 95 11.29 3.03 -6.39
C SER A 95 10.45 2.07 -7.22
N GLY A 96 11.11 1.03 -7.73
CA GLY A 96 10.49 -0.10 -8.37
C GLY A 96 11.03 -1.41 -7.81
N SER A 97 10.35 -2.49 -8.17
CA SER A 97 10.68 -3.84 -7.70
C SER A 97 10.60 -4.83 -8.86
N SER A 98 11.58 -5.73 -8.95
CA SER A 98 11.53 -6.86 -9.88
C SER A 98 10.33 -7.79 -9.62
N TRP A 99 9.75 -7.75 -8.42
CA TRP A 99 8.57 -8.53 -8.07
C TRP A 99 7.33 -8.08 -8.87
N ASN A 100 7.16 -6.78 -9.12
CA ASN A 100 6.05 -6.28 -9.94
C ASN A 100 6.14 -6.82 -11.39
N LEU A 101 7.36 -6.94 -11.94
CA LEU A 101 7.58 -7.56 -13.24
C LEU A 101 7.29 -9.07 -13.19
N PHE A 102 7.68 -9.75 -12.11
CA PHE A 102 7.35 -11.16 -11.90
C PHE A 102 5.83 -11.39 -11.85
N LEU A 103 5.07 -10.52 -11.16
CA LEU A 103 3.61 -10.57 -11.13
C LEU A 103 3.00 -10.37 -12.53
N LYS A 104 3.57 -9.48 -13.34
CA LYS A 104 3.19 -9.35 -14.74
C LYS A 104 3.46 -10.63 -15.53
N CYS A 105 4.63 -11.25 -15.36
CA CYS A 105 4.93 -12.55 -15.98
C CYS A 105 3.93 -13.62 -15.56
N ALA A 106 3.53 -13.67 -14.28
CA ALA A 106 2.54 -14.61 -13.77
C ALA A 106 1.14 -14.38 -14.36
N ALA A 107 0.74 -13.13 -14.57
CA ALA A 107 -0.52 -12.77 -15.21
C ALA A 107 -0.54 -13.11 -16.72
N ASP A 108 0.63 -13.14 -17.37
CA ASP A 108 0.79 -13.51 -18.79
C ASP A 108 1.04 -15.01 -19.00
N ALA A 109 1.35 -15.76 -17.94
CA ALA A 109 1.74 -17.16 -18.01
C ALA A 109 0.54 -18.10 -18.12
N LYS A 110 0.65 -19.11 -18.98
CA LYS A 110 -0.34 -20.19 -19.15
C LYS A 110 -0.28 -21.21 -18.02
N ASP A 111 0.93 -21.51 -17.56
CA ASP A 111 1.23 -22.49 -16.51
C ASP A 111 2.54 -22.13 -15.80
N LEU A 112 2.97 -22.96 -14.85
CA LEU A 112 4.20 -22.73 -14.08
C LEU A 112 5.48 -22.81 -14.93
N SER A 113 5.50 -23.62 -15.99
CA SER A 113 6.66 -23.73 -16.88
C SER A 113 6.81 -22.46 -17.72
N ASP A 114 5.70 -21.97 -18.28
CA ASP A 114 5.65 -20.69 -19.01
C ASP A 114 6.04 -19.51 -18.09
N LEU A 115 5.58 -19.51 -16.83
CA LEU A 115 6.01 -18.51 -15.84
C LEU A 115 7.52 -18.53 -15.61
N GLN A 116 8.10 -19.72 -15.39
CA GLN A 116 9.55 -19.86 -15.20
C GLN A 116 10.32 -19.35 -16.42
N GLN A 117 9.87 -19.62 -17.65
CA GLN A 117 10.54 -19.14 -18.86
C GLN A 117 10.46 -17.61 -18.98
N ARG A 118 9.31 -17.01 -18.67
CA ARG A 118 9.10 -15.54 -18.75
C ARG A 118 9.87 -14.76 -17.69
N ALA A 119 10.12 -15.36 -16.53
CA ALA A 119 10.79 -14.72 -15.41
C ALA A 119 12.33 -14.84 -15.46
N VAL A 120 12.89 -15.50 -16.48
CA VAL A 120 14.35 -15.60 -16.65
C VAL A 120 14.96 -14.19 -16.72
N GLY A 121 15.98 -13.95 -15.88
CA GLY A 121 16.68 -12.66 -15.80
C GLY A 121 16.07 -11.67 -14.81
N LEU A 122 14.87 -11.92 -14.25
CA LEU A 122 14.30 -11.06 -13.19
C LEU A 122 14.92 -11.34 -11.81
N MET A 123 15.49 -12.53 -11.63
CA MET A 123 16.12 -12.99 -10.40
C MET A 123 17.13 -14.13 -10.71
N PRO A 124 18.01 -14.52 -9.76
CA PRO A 124 18.92 -15.64 -9.97
C PRO A 124 18.17 -16.93 -10.36
N ASN A 125 18.71 -17.68 -11.31
CA ASN A 125 18.09 -18.92 -11.79
C ASN A 125 17.82 -19.93 -10.67
N GLN A 126 18.71 -19.99 -9.68
CA GLN A 126 18.50 -20.82 -8.49
C GLN A 126 17.20 -20.40 -7.77
N THR A 127 17.04 -19.11 -7.45
CA THR A 127 15.81 -18.58 -6.83
C THR A 127 14.56 -18.92 -7.65
N LEU A 128 14.63 -18.77 -8.97
CA LEU A 128 13.49 -19.04 -9.86
C LEU A 128 13.10 -20.53 -9.90
N VAL A 129 14.07 -21.44 -9.90
CA VAL A 129 13.84 -22.88 -9.79
C VAL A 129 13.21 -23.22 -8.43
N GLU A 130 13.73 -22.64 -7.35
CA GLU A 130 13.22 -22.85 -6.00
C GLU A 130 11.79 -22.32 -5.83
N LEU A 131 11.47 -21.16 -6.39
CA LEU A 131 10.10 -20.63 -6.45
C LEU A 131 9.16 -21.60 -7.18
N GLY A 132 9.58 -22.14 -8.33
CA GLY A 132 8.79 -23.15 -9.05
C GLY A 132 8.49 -24.39 -8.22
N GLN A 133 9.48 -24.88 -7.47
CA GLN A 133 9.31 -26.01 -6.54
C GLN A 133 8.30 -25.69 -5.43
N VAL A 134 8.34 -24.48 -4.86
CA VAL A 134 7.35 -24.02 -3.87
C VAL A 134 5.95 -24.02 -4.48
N TYR A 135 5.77 -23.40 -5.64
CA TYR A 135 4.45 -23.33 -6.30
C TYR A 135 3.92 -24.72 -6.63
N GLN A 136 4.78 -25.63 -7.09
CA GLN A 136 4.40 -27.02 -7.36
C GLN A 136 3.97 -27.75 -6.08
N ALA A 137 4.70 -27.57 -4.98
CA ALA A 137 4.41 -28.21 -3.70
C ALA A 137 3.07 -27.74 -3.09
N LEU A 138 2.72 -26.45 -3.27
CA LEU A 138 1.49 -25.86 -2.74
C LEU A 138 0.30 -25.92 -3.72
N SER A 139 0.54 -26.29 -4.99
CA SER A 139 -0.52 -26.38 -6.00
C SER A 139 -1.68 -27.31 -5.62
N PRO A 140 -1.48 -28.50 -5.00
CA PRO A 140 -2.61 -29.35 -4.61
C PRO A 140 -3.56 -28.67 -3.61
N ALA A 141 -3.00 -27.93 -2.64
CA ALA A 141 -3.80 -27.19 -1.67
C ALA A 141 -4.59 -26.06 -2.35
N PHE A 142 -3.93 -25.30 -3.24
CA PHE A 142 -4.58 -24.26 -4.03
C PHE A 142 -5.73 -24.81 -4.88
N GLU A 143 -5.51 -25.93 -5.57
CA GLU A 143 -6.51 -26.56 -6.44
C GLU A 143 -7.77 -26.94 -5.69
N GLU A 144 -7.61 -27.64 -4.57
CA GLU A 144 -8.74 -28.24 -3.83
C GLU A 144 -9.43 -27.25 -2.90
N LEU A 145 -8.69 -26.30 -2.31
CA LEU A 145 -9.26 -25.37 -1.34
C LEU A 145 -9.83 -24.11 -1.98
N LEU A 146 -9.32 -23.72 -3.15
CA LEU A 146 -9.56 -22.38 -3.69
C LEU A 146 -9.91 -22.35 -5.19
N TRP A 147 -9.17 -23.05 -6.05
CA TRP A 147 -9.42 -22.92 -7.49
C TRP A 147 -10.66 -23.68 -7.96
N ARG A 148 -10.68 -25.02 -7.81
CA ARG A 148 -11.76 -25.87 -8.32
C ARG A 148 -13.12 -25.59 -7.68
N PRO A 149 -13.23 -25.35 -6.35
CA PRO A 149 -14.53 -25.06 -5.74
C PRO A 149 -15.21 -23.82 -6.30
N TYR A 150 -14.43 -22.84 -6.77
CA TYR A 150 -14.92 -21.51 -7.14
C TYR A 150 -14.80 -21.19 -8.64
N GLN A 151 -14.16 -22.05 -9.44
CA GLN A 151 -13.86 -21.78 -10.85
C GLN A 151 -15.09 -21.40 -11.69
N ALA A 152 -16.21 -22.13 -11.53
CA ALA A 152 -17.42 -21.88 -12.30
C ALA A 152 -18.05 -20.52 -11.95
N GLN A 153 -18.13 -20.20 -10.65
CA GLN A 153 -18.65 -18.92 -10.16
C GLN A 153 -17.77 -17.76 -10.60
N LEU A 154 -16.45 -17.87 -10.45
CA LEU A 154 -15.51 -16.87 -10.94
C LEU A 154 -15.63 -16.61 -12.44
N THR A 155 -15.84 -17.65 -13.24
CA THR A 155 -16.00 -17.51 -14.69
C THR A 155 -17.24 -16.68 -15.03
N GLN A 156 -18.35 -16.92 -14.32
CA GLN A 156 -19.58 -16.13 -14.47
C GLN A 156 -19.38 -14.69 -13.97
N GLU A 157 -18.75 -14.53 -12.82
CA GLU A 157 -18.45 -13.23 -12.22
C GLU A 157 -17.55 -12.38 -13.12
N ARG A 158 -16.51 -12.97 -13.72
CA ARG A 158 -15.66 -12.30 -14.72
C ARG A 158 -16.47 -11.75 -15.89
N GLN A 159 -17.39 -12.55 -16.45
CA GLN A 159 -18.23 -12.13 -17.57
C GLN A 159 -19.21 -11.02 -17.16
N ALA A 160 -19.88 -11.20 -16.03
CA ALA A 160 -20.85 -10.25 -15.50
C ALA A 160 -20.18 -8.92 -15.13
N TYR A 161 -18.99 -8.97 -14.54
CA TYR A 161 -18.27 -7.76 -14.16
C TYR A 161 -17.72 -7.01 -15.37
N GLN A 162 -17.19 -7.71 -16.40
CA GLN A 162 -16.84 -7.07 -17.67
C GLN A 162 -18.05 -6.36 -18.28
N ALA A 163 -19.19 -7.07 -18.38
CA ALA A 163 -20.41 -6.50 -18.94
C ALA A 163 -20.89 -5.28 -18.14
N PHE A 164 -20.75 -5.30 -16.81
CA PHE A 164 -21.04 -4.16 -15.95
C PHE A 164 -20.14 -2.96 -16.24
N LEU A 165 -18.81 -3.16 -16.33
CA LEU A 165 -17.86 -2.10 -16.66
C LEU A 165 -18.17 -1.48 -18.03
N ASP A 166 -18.47 -2.31 -19.01
CA ASP A 166 -18.83 -1.89 -20.37
C ASP A 166 -20.16 -1.11 -20.38
N GLN A 167 -21.19 -1.62 -19.70
CA GLN A 167 -22.50 -0.96 -19.63
C GLN A 167 -22.41 0.41 -18.95
N LYS A 168 -21.66 0.49 -17.84
CA LYS A 168 -21.49 1.72 -17.07
C LYS A 168 -20.48 2.68 -17.69
N GLN A 169 -19.68 2.23 -18.66
CA GLN A 169 -18.66 3.03 -19.34
C GLN A 169 -17.68 3.68 -18.35
N LEU A 170 -17.36 3.00 -17.24
CA LEU A 170 -16.64 3.60 -16.11
C LEU A 170 -15.25 4.12 -16.50
N LEU A 171 -14.60 3.48 -17.47
CA LEU A 171 -13.27 3.88 -17.92
C LEU A 171 -13.24 5.26 -18.58
N LYS A 172 -14.38 5.84 -18.97
CA LYS A 172 -14.46 7.26 -19.37
C LYS A 172 -14.06 8.21 -18.25
N HIS A 173 -14.27 7.81 -17.01
CA HIS A 173 -13.88 8.61 -15.84
C HIS A 173 -12.37 8.55 -15.57
N PHE A 174 -11.67 7.53 -16.07
CA PHE A 174 -10.23 7.39 -15.88
C PHE A 174 -9.46 8.58 -16.45
N THR A 175 -9.85 9.12 -17.61
CA THR A 175 -9.18 10.29 -18.18
C THR A 175 -9.26 11.51 -17.27
N ARG A 176 -10.38 11.70 -16.56
CA ARG A 176 -10.53 12.80 -15.59
C ARG A 176 -9.61 12.59 -14.38
N LEU A 177 -9.55 11.37 -13.87
CA LEU A 177 -8.63 11.01 -12.79
C LEU A 177 -7.16 11.16 -13.23
N ARG A 178 -6.80 10.71 -14.43
CA ARG A 178 -5.46 10.90 -15.01
C ARG A 178 -5.07 12.37 -15.03
N THR A 179 -5.96 13.24 -15.49
CA THR A 179 -5.74 14.69 -15.47
C THR A 179 -5.58 15.22 -14.05
N PHE A 180 -6.45 14.82 -13.12
CA PHE A 180 -6.37 15.20 -11.71
C PHE A 180 -5.00 14.86 -11.10
N TYR A 181 -4.54 13.63 -11.26
CA TYR A 181 -3.22 13.20 -10.78
C TYR A 181 -2.05 13.79 -11.59
N GLY A 182 -2.29 14.37 -12.77
CA GLY A 182 -1.24 14.85 -13.65
C GLY A 182 -0.34 13.72 -14.16
N SER A 183 -0.95 12.56 -14.38
CA SER A 183 -0.29 11.29 -14.69
C SER A 183 0.05 11.16 -16.17
N SER A 184 1.20 10.55 -16.47
CA SER A 184 1.67 10.24 -17.82
C SER A 184 1.20 8.86 -18.32
N TRP A 185 0.17 8.27 -17.68
CA TRP A 185 -0.37 6.99 -18.12
C TRP A 185 -0.87 7.04 -19.59
N PRO A 186 -0.31 6.22 -20.49
CA PRO A 186 -0.67 6.23 -21.92
C PRO A 186 -2.04 5.60 -22.18
N ASP A 187 -2.76 6.09 -23.21
CA ASP A 187 -4.07 5.53 -23.58
C ASP A 187 -3.95 4.11 -24.16
N GLU A 188 -2.78 3.77 -24.72
CA GLU A 188 -2.48 2.50 -25.37
C GLU A 188 -2.20 1.35 -24.38
N VAL A 189 -2.04 1.66 -23.09
CA VAL A 189 -1.79 0.63 -22.06
C VAL A 189 -3.08 0.36 -21.29
N PRO A 190 -3.81 -0.73 -21.64
CA PRO A 190 -5.04 -1.09 -20.96
C PRO A 190 -4.76 -1.64 -19.56
N TYR A 191 -5.73 -1.49 -18.67
CA TYR A 191 -5.72 -2.19 -17.39
C TYR A 191 -6.21 -3.62 -17.54
N ARG A 192 -5.65 -4.51 -16.73
CA ARG A 192 -6.09 -5.90 -16.59
C ARG A 192 -6.59 -6.11 -15.17
N ILE A 193 -7.86 -6.37 -15.03
CA ILE A 193 -8.53 -6.58 -13.74
C ILE A 193 -8.53 -8.08 -13.47
N MET A 194 -7.57 -8.51 -12.67
CA MET A 194 -7.35 -9.92 -12.33
C MET A 194 -8.21 -10.30 -11.14
N LEU A 195 -9.15 -11.22 -11.35
CA LEU A 195 -9.95 -11.78 -10.27
C LEU A 195 -9.25 -13.00 -9.67
N SER A 196 -9.12 -13.03 -8.34
CA SER A 196 -8.61 -14.19 -7.59
C SER A 196 -9.60 -14.60 -6.51
N PRO A 197 -9.93 -15.90 -6.35
CA PRO A 197 -10.92 -16.36 -5.38
C PRO A 197 -10.52 -16.08 -3.93
N LEU A 198 -11.50 -15.67 -3.12
CA LEU A 198 -11.47 -15.75 -1.66
C LEU A 198 -12.35 -16.90 -1.17
N PRO A 199 -11.98 -17.58 -0.07
CA PRO A 199 -12.83 -18.59 0.53
C PRO A 199 -13.90 -17.98 1.44
N GLY A 200 -15.00 -18.71 1.56
CA GLY A 200 -16.12 -18.37 2.44
C GLY A 200 -17.30 -17.72 1.71
N PRO A 201 -18.39 -17.43 2.45
CA PRO A 201 -19.58 -16.81 1.87
C PRO A 201 -19.31 -15.34 1.48
N ALA A 202 -19.85 -14.93 0.33
CA ALA A 202 -19.77 -13.55 -0.14
C ALA A 202 -20.56 -12.61 0.79
N THR A 203 -19.84 -11.68 1.42
CA THR A 203 -20.43 -10.55 2.18
C THR A 203 -20.07 -9.20 1.56
N THR A 204 -19.05 -9.18 0.70
CA THR A 204 -18.55 -8.04 -0.05
C THR A 204 -18.07 -8.53 -1.41
N PHE A 205 -17.76 -7.64 -2.35
CA PHE A 205 -17.08 -8.03 -3.60
C PHE A 205 -15.65 -8.48 -3.35
N THR A 206 -14.87 -7.65 -2.64
CA THR A 206 -13.47 -7.94 -2.31
C THR A 206 -13.13 -7.41 -0.92
N ASN A 207 -12.16 -8.05 -0.26
CA ASN A 207 -11.59 -7.60 1.02
C ASN A 207 -10.12 -7.21 0.90
N SER A 208 -9.55 -7.30 -0.31
CA SER A 208 -8.13 -7.10 -0.55
C SER A 208 -7.91 -6.89 -2.04
N ALA A 209 -7.29 -5.77 -2.38
CA ALA A 209 -6.89 -5.44 -3.73
C ALA A 209 -5.45 -4.93 -3.72
N THR A 210 -4.78 -5.08 -4.86
CA THR A 210 -3.45 -4.49 -5.07
C THR A 210 -3.28 -4.10 -6.53
N VAL A 211 -2.40 -3.14 -6.78
CA VAL A 211 -1.96 -2.81 -8.15
C VAL A 211 -0.50 -3.16 -8.38
N ALA A 212 -0.19 -3.73 -9.53
CA ALA A 212 1.17 -3.97 -10.01
C ALA A 212 1.23 -3.73 -11.52
N SER A 213 2.03 -2.74 -11.94
CA SER A 213 2.07 -2.30 -13.34
C SER A 213 0.67 -1.90 -13.84
N ASN A 214 0.17 -2.52 -14.92
CA ASN A 214 -1.18 -2.32 -15.46
C ASN A 214 -2.19 -3.39 -14.98
N ILE A 215 -1.87 -4.12 -13.91
CA ILE A 215 -2.71 -5.17 -13.35
C ILE A 215 -3.29 -4.69 -12.03
N VAL A 216 -4.61 -4.69 -11.92
CA VAL A 216 -5.32 -4.55 -10.65
C VAL A 216 -5.79 -5.95 -10.24
N LEU A 217 -5.26 -6.46 -9.14
CA LEU A 217 -5.72 -7.70 -8.54
C LEU A 217 -6.86 -7.39 -7.58
N LEU A 218 -7.98 -8.09 -7.75
CA LEU A 218 -9.11 -8.09 -6.81
C LEU A 218 -9.24 -9.51 -6.24
N ASP A 219 -8.96 -9.68 -4.95
CA ASP A 219 -9.28 -10.92 -4.26
C ASP A 219 -10.81 -10.93 -4.00
N CYS A 220 -11.57 -11.59 -4.86
CA CYS A 220 -13.02 -11.52 -4.90
C CYS A 220 -13.70 -12.71 -4.20
N HIS A 221 -14.80 -12.45 -3.50
CA HIS A 221 -15.67 -13.50 -2.98
C HIS A 221 -16.52 -14.06 -4.13
N PRO A 222 -16.40 -15.36 -4.45
CA PRO A 222 -17.10 -15.97 -5.56
C PRO A 222 -18.61 -15.76 -5.48
N ALA A 223 -19.21 -15.43 -6.63
CA ALA A 223 -20.63 -15.14 -6.78
C ALA A 223 -21.11 -13.82 -6.13
N SER A 224 -20.19 -12.93 -5.75
CA SER A 224 -20.56 -11.57 -5.41
C SER A 224 -21.10 -10.83 -6.64
N THR A 225 -22.10 -9.97 -6.41
CA THR A 225 -22.70 -9.11 -7.45
C THR A 225 -22.55 -7.64 -7.12
N ASP A 226 -21.81 -7.31 -6.07
CA ASP A 226 -21.56 -5.93 -5.62
C ASP A 226 -20.46 -5.25 -6.46
N PHE A 227 -20.73 -5.14 -7.77
CA PHE A 227 -19.79 -4.56 -8.72
C PHE A 227 -19.59 -3.05 -8.53
N VAL A 228 -20.51 -2.37 -7.82
CA VAL A 228 -20.35 -0.95 -7.48
C VAL A 228 -19.20 -0.79 -6.50
N SER A 229 -19.19 -1.55 -5.39
CA SER A 229 -18.08 -1.55 -4.45
C SER A 229 -16.81 -2.11 -5.07
N GLY A 230 -16.93 -3.19 -5.87
CA GLY A 230 -15.80 -3.74 -6.62
C GLY A 230 -15.12 -2.72 -7.54
N SER A 231 -15.90 -1.90 -8.25
CA SER A 231 -15.38 -0.84 -9.12
C SER A 231 -14.78 0.32 -8.33
N THR A 232 -15.37 0.66 -7.19
CA THR A 232 -14.86 1.70 -6.27
C THR A 232 -13.44 1.34 -5.81
N ILE A 233 -13.25 0.10 -5.37
CA ILE A 233 -11.94 -0.43 -4.96
C ILE A 233 -10.99 -0.55 -6.16
N MET A 234 -11.46 -1.01 -7.31
CA MET A 234 -10.65 -1.05 -8.53
C MET A 234 -10.08 0.33 -8.88
N PHE A 235 -10.89 1.38 -8.83
CA PHE A 235 -10.44 2.74 -9.14
C PHE A 235 -9.58 3.37 -8.03
N HIS A 236 -9.73 2.95 -6.78
CA HIS A 236 -8.78 3.25 -5.71
C HIS A 236 -7.39 2.71 -6.09
N GLU A 237 -7.28 1.44 -6.45
CA GLU A 237 -6.00 0.83 -6.87
C GLU A 237 -5.43 1.47 -8.14
N MET A 238 -6.27 1.76 -9.14
CA MET A 238 -5.83 2.49 -10.34
C MET A 238 -5.32 3.90 -10.01
N SER A 239 -5.85 4.53 -8.97
CA SER A 239 -5.39 5.85 -8.51
C SER A 239 -3.97 5.81 -7.95
N HIS A 240 -3.58 4.71 -7.29
CA HIS A 240 -2.18 4.51 -6.92
C HIS A 240 -1.28 4.42 -8.15
N SER A 241 -1.67 3.68 -9.19
CA SER A 241 -0.92 3.65 -10.47
C SER A 241 -0.84 5.03 -11.13
N LEU A 242 -1.91 5.81 -11.11
CA LEU A 242 -1.90 7.18 -11.62
C LEU A 242 -0.94 8.08 -10.85
N SER A 243 -0.90 7.96 -9.52
CA SER A 243 0.02 8.70 -8.66
C SER A 243 1.48 8.30 -8.87
N ILE A 244 1.76 6.98 -8.96
CA ILE A 244 3.09 6.45 -9.32
C ILE A 244 3.58 7.03 -10.65
N GLN A 245 2.67 7.09 -11.64
CA GLN A 245 2.94 7.62 -12.97
C GLN A 245 2.69 9.15 -13.05
N GLN A 246 2.62 9.86 -11.92
CA GLN A 246 2.60 11.32 -11.92
C GLN A 246 3.91 11.82 -12.53
N ARG A 247 3.82 12.82 -13.42
CA ARG A 247 5.01 13.45 -14.02
C ARG A 247 6.01 13.83 -12.93
N GLN A 248 7.28 13.48 -13.13
CA GLN A 248 8.36 13.68 -12.16
C GLN A 248 8.41 15.11 -11.60
N GLU A 249 8.36 16.11 -12.46
CA GLU A 249 8.36 17.52 -12.05
C GLU A 249 7.21 17.85 -11.10
N LEU A 250 6.02 17.30 -11.34
CA LEU A 250 4.86 17.49 -10.49
C LEU A 250 5.04 16.75 -9.15
N GLN A 251 5.61 15.55 -9.12
CA GLN A 251 5.92 14.87 -7.87
C GLN A 251 6.87 15.69 -6.99
N GLN A 252 7.92 16.24 -7.59
CA GLN A 252 8.86 17.12 -6.90
C GLN A 252 8.17 18.40 -6.40
N GLN A 253 7.28 18.99 -7.20
CA GLN A 253 6.52 20.17 -6.79
C GLN A 253 5.55 19.87 -5.63
N VAL A 254 4.82 18.75 -5.69
CA VAL A 254 3.91 18.31 -4.62
C VAL A 254 4.67 18.16 -3.31
N GLU A 255 5.81 17.47 -3.31
CA GLU A 255 6.65 17.32 -2.12
C GLU A 255 7.09 18.69 -1.57
N ARG A 256 7.60 19.58 -2.44
CA ARG A 256 8.00 20.94 -2.04
C ARG A 256 6.82 21.73 -1.46
N TRP A 257 5.61 21.59 -2.00
CA TRP A 257 4.44 22.30 -1.48
C TRP A 257 4.02 21.81 -0.10
N TYR A 258 4.13 20.49 0.18
CA TYR A 258 3.91 19.95 1.52
C TYR A 258 4.98 20.45 2.50
N GLN A 259 6.25 20.34 2.14
CA GLN A 259 7.39 20.79 2.97
C GLN A 259 7.29 22.27 3.33
N ASN A 260 6.86 23.11 2.39
CA ASN A 260 6.75 24.56 2.56
C ASN A 260 5.36 25.03 3.01
N SER A 261 4.48 24.12 3.46
CA SER A 261 3.12 24.47 3.89
C SER A 261 3.07 25.25 5.21
N GLY A 262 4.15 25.25 5.99
CA GLY A 262 4.22 25.85 7.32
C GLY A 262 3.49 25.05 8.42
N SER A 263 2.83 23.94 8.08
CA SER A 263 2.17 23.09 9.08
C SER A 263 3.18 22.21 9.83
N PRO A 264 3.16 22.13 11.17
CA PRO A 264 3.99 21.17 11.90
C PRO A 264 3.59 19.70 11.61
N ALA A 265 2.40 19.47 11.07
CA ALA A 265 1.87 18.14 10.76
C ALA A 265 1.99 17.76 9.27
N TRP A 266 2.69 18.55 8.45
CA TRP A 266 2.76 18.32 7.00
C TRP A 266 3.24 16.92 6.64
N ARG A 267 4.19 16.35 7.41
CA ARG A 267 4.73 15.00 7.17
C ARG A 267 3.65 13.92 7.28
N TYR A 268 2.72 14.08 8.22
CA TYR A 268 1.61 13.14 8.41
C TYR A 268 0.57 13.29 7.30
N ALA A 269 0.22 14.53 6.96
CA ALA A 269 -0.67 14.82 5.83
C ALA A 269 -0.12 14.23 4.52
N TYR A 270 1.18 14.39 4.30
CA TYR A 270 1.90 13.84 3.15
C TYR A 270 1.92 12.31 3.17
N SER A 271 2.22 11.69 4.30
CA SER A 271 2.26 10.21 4.42
C SER A 271 0.90 9.53 4.19
N LEU A 272 -0.19 10.23 4.46
CA LEU A 272 -1.56 9.73 4.27
C LEU A 272 -2.17 10.19 2.94
N MET A 273 -1.46 11.02 2.18
CA MET A 273 -2.00 11.62 0.95
C MET A 273 -2.37 10.54 -0.07
N GLU A 274 -1.51 9.55 -0.29
CA GLU A 274 -1.73 8.53 -1.32
C GLU A 274 -3.03 7.76 -1.10
N GLU A 275 -3.21 7.21 0.11
CA GLU A 275 -4.43 6.51 0.49
C GLU A 275 -5.64 7.46 0.52
N GLY A 276 -5.49 8.65 1.09
CA GLY A 276 -6.58 9.63 1.18
C GLY A 276 -7.11 10.07 -0.19
N LEU A 277 -6.22 10.29 -1.17
CA LEU A 277 -6.58 10.62 -2.53
C LEU A 277 -7.18 9.43 -3.28
N ALA A 278 -6.58 8.24 -3.15
CA ALA A 278 -7.09 7.03 -3.80
C ALA A 278 -8.50 6.67 -3.28
N THR A 279 -8.74 6.75 -1.96
CA THR A 279 -10.06 6.55 -1.37
C THR A 279 -11.06 7.59 -1.86
N ALA A 280 -10.71 8.89 -1.85
CA ALA A 280 -11.62 9.93 -2.34
C ALA A 280 -11.93 9.78 -3.85
N ALA A 281 -10.96 9.34 -4.66
CA ALA A 281 -11.15 9.07 -6.09
C ALA A 281 -12.03 7.85 -6.33
N GLY A 282 -11.83 6.76 -5.58
CA GLY A 282 -12.72 5.59 -5.58
C GLY A 282 -14.15 5.99 -5.24
N GLU A 283 -14.34 6.78 -4.18
CA GLU A 283 -15.66 7.28 -3.76
C GLU A 283 -16.31 8.22 -4.76
N TRP A 284 -15.51 8.99 -5.50
CA TRP A 284 -16.03 9.77 -6.61
C TRP A 284 -16.59 8.87 -7.70
N ILE A 285 -15.96 7.72 -7.99
CA ILE A 285 -16.48 6.68 -8.89
C ILE A 285 -17.72 5.99 -8.31
N TYR A 286 -17.76 5.72 -7.01
CA TYR A 286 -18.97 5.23 -6.34
C TYR A 286 -20.15 6.18 -6.60
N LYS A 287 -19.95 7.48 -6.37
CA LYS A 287 -20.97 8.52 -6.63
C LYS A 287 -21.43 8.53 -8.09
N GLN A 288 -20.54 8.35 -9.06
CA GLN A 288 -20.94 8.29 -10.48
C GLN A 288 -21.87 7.11 -10.78
N GLN A 289 -21.82 6.05 -9.97
CA GLN A 289 -22.63 4.85 -10.14
C GLN A 289 -23.93 4.89 -9.31
N ALA A 290 -23.85 5.40 -8.09
CA ALA A 290 -24.93 5.37 -7.09
C ALA A 290 -25.69 6.71 -6.95
N GLY A 291 -25.18 7.79 -7.57
CA GLY A 291 -25.75 9.14 -7.51
C GLY A 291 -25.31 9.98 -6.30
N GLN A 292 -24.76 9.33 -5.26
CA GLN A 292 -24.23 9.98 -4.05
C GLN A 292 -23.07 9.17 -3.48
N PRO A 293 -22.17 9.78 -2.69
CA PRO A 293 -21.11 9.05 -1.99
C PRO A 293 -21.70 8.02 -1.02
N GLU A 294 -20.91 7.00 -0.67
CA GLU A 294 -21.35 6.03 0.33
C GLU A 294 -21.53 6.71 1.70
N ALA A 295 -22.61 6.38 2.43
CA ALA A 295 -22.90 6.97 3.73
C ALA A 295 -22.02 6.40 4.87
N GLY A 296 -21.61 5.14 4.72
CA GLY A 296 -20.83 4.38 5.70
C GLY A 296 -19.35 4.77 5.73
N GLU A 297 -18.51 3.88 6.26
CA GLU A 297 -17.05 4.04 6.21
C GLU A 297 -16.54 3.73 4.81
N TRP A 298 -15.64 4.57 4.29
CA TRP A 298 -15.01 4.38 2.99
C TRP A 298 -13.71 3.56 3.09
N TYR A 299 -13.18 3.43 4.31
CA TYR A 299 -11.94 2.72 4.59
C TYR A 299 -11.91 2.26 6.05
N ASN A 300 -11.29 1.11 6.32
CA ASN A 300 -11.25 0.51 7.68
C ASN A 300 -10.26 1.20 8.64
N ASP A 301 -9.28 1.94 8.10
CA ASP A 301 -8.41 2.80 8.89
C ASP A 301 -9.07 4.17 9.13
N ASP A 302 -9.28 4.53 10.40
CA ASP A 302 -9.98 5.77 10.79
C ASP A 302 -9.34 7.04 10.23
N TYR A 303 -8.01 7.11 10.19
CA TYR A 303 -7.32 8.30 9.66
C TYR A 303 -7.50 8.42 8.16
N ILE A 304 -7.33 7.32 7.42
CA ILE A 304 -7.53 7.32 5.97
C ILE A 304 -8.99 7.68 5.66
N ASN A 305 -9.96 7.03 6.32
CA ASN A 305 -11.39 7.27 6.14
C ASN A 305 -11.76 8.74 6.40
N ARG A 306 -11.40 9.29 7.57
CA ARG A 306 -11.72 10.67 7.94
C ARG A 306 -11.01 11.68 7.06
N TYR A 307 -9.75 11.42 6.68
CA TYR A 307 -9.01 12.32 5.80
C TYR A 307 -9.61 12.33 4.39
N ALA A 308 -9.88 11.16 3.81
CA ALA A 308 -10.51 11.03 2.49
C ALA A 308 -11.87 11.74 2.44
N LYS A 309 -12.72 11.53 3.45
CA LYS A 309 -14.02 12.23 3.59
C LYS A 309 -13.86 13.74 3.64
N ALA A 310 -12.90 14.24 4.42
CA ALA A 310 -12.66 15.67 4.54
C ALA A 310 -12.06 16.27 3.25
N LEU A 311 -11.24 15.51 2.51
CA LEU A 311 -10.67 15.92 1.22
C LEU A 311 -11.67 15.86 0.07
N TYR A 312 -12.67 14.98 0.16
CA TYR A 312 -13.56 14.63 -0.95
C TYR A 312 -14.15 15.83 -1.71
N PRO A 313 -14.72 16.86 -1.06
CA PRO A 313 -15.30 17.99 -1.79
C PRO A 313 -14.28 18.70 -2.69
N GLN A 314 -13.02 18.78 -2.23
CA GLN A 314 -11.93 19.39 -2.99
C GLN A 314 -11.46 18.50 -4.14
N VAL A 315 -11.33 17.19 -3.88
CA VAL A 315 -10.98 16.18 -4.90
C VAL A 315 -12.02 16.18 -6.02
N GLU A 316 -13.31 16.07 -5.66
CA GLU A 316 -14.42 16.14 -6.62
C GLU A 316 -14.38 17.44 -7.43
N SER A 317 -14.22 18.60 -6.77
CA SER A 317 -14.16 19.89 -7.46
C SER A 317 -13.03 19.94 -8.49
N TYR A 318 -11.84 19.42 -8.18
CA TYR A 318 -10.72 19.38 -9.11
C TYR A 318 -10.96 18.41 -10.28
N ILE A 319 -11.52 17.23 -10.00
CA ILE A 319 -11.85 16.24 -11.04
C ILE A 319 -12.90 16.81 -12.01
N GLU A 320 -13.99 17.38 -11.50
CA GLU A 320 -15.07 17.92 -12.33
C GLU A 320 -14.64 19.17 -13.13
N SER A 321 -13.73 19.98 -12.58
CA SER A 321 -13.16 21.14 -13.30
C SER A 321 -11.98 20.80 -14.20
N GLY A 322 -11.59 19.52 -14.32
CA GLY A 322 -10.48 19.09 -15.16
C GLY A 322 -9.12 19.63 -14.71
N ARG A 323 -8.96 19.92 -13.43
CA ARG A 323 -7.74 20.50 -12.85
C ARG A 323 -6.79 19.42 -12.35
N THR A 324 -5.52 19.57 -12.69
CA THR A 324 -4.43 18.82 -12.07
C THR A 324 -4.13 19.35 -10.66
N ILE A 325 -3.66 18.48 -9.77
CA ILE A 325 -3.12 18.85 -8.45
C ILE A 325 -2.10 19.99 -8.62
N ASP A 326 -2.27 21.05 -7.83
CA ASP A 326 -1.43 22.24 -7.83
C ASP A 326 -1.13 22.70 -6.39
N SER A 327 -0.36 23.78 -6.26
CA SER A 327 0.00 24.31 -4.93
C SER A 327 -1.21 24.73 -4.09
N THR A 328 -2.29 25.18 -4.73
CA THR A 328 -3.53 25.56 -4.04
C THR A 328 -4.20 24.32 -3.49
N PHE A 329 -4.22 23.23 -4.26
CA PHE A 329 -4.74 21.95 -3.81
C PHE A 329 -4.01 21.48 -2.56
N VAL A 330 -2.67 21.45 -2.62
CA VAL A 330 -1.84 20.95 -1.51
C VAL A 330 -2.00 21.80 -0.25
N ARG A 331 -2.01 23.13 -0.37
CA ARG A 331 -2.23 24.00 0.80
C ARG A 331 -3.58 23.72 1.47
N GLN A 332 -4.64 23.55 0.68
CA GLN A 332 -5.97 23.20 1.20
C GLN A 332 -5.98 21.81 1.82
N ALA A 333 -5.36 20.81 1.18
CA ALA A 333 -5.26 19.45 1.71
C ALA A 333 -4.56 19.41 3.08
N VAL A 334 -3.45 20.15 3.23
CA VAL A 334 -2.75 20.29 4.53
C VAL A 334 -3.63 21.00 5.56
N ALA A 335 -4.35 22.06 5.19
CA ALA A 335 -5.26 22.76 6.10
C ALA A 335 -6.42 21.86 6.55
N THR A 336 -6.99 21.08 5.63
CA THR A 336 -8.00 20.05 5.89
C THR A 336 -7.45 19.01 6.85
N PHE A 337 -6.24 18.50 6.62
CA PHE A 337 -5.58 17.56 7.53
C PHE A 337 -5.43 18.13 8.95
N ASN A 338 -4.90 19.35 9.07
CA ASN A 338 -4.72 20.00 10.37
C ASN A 338 -6.03 20.18 11.13
N THR A 339 -7.12 20.48 10.42
CA THR A 339 -8.45 20.65 11.02
C THR A 339 -9.04 19.31 11.45
N THR A 340 -8.87 18.27 10.63
CA THR A 340 -9.37 16.92 10.93
C THR A 340 -8.60 16.23 12.05
N PHE A 341 -7.28 16.48 12.15
CA PHE A 341 -6.37 15.85 13.11
C PHE A 341 -5.49 16.88 13.83
N PRO A 342 -6.06 17.72 14.69
CA PRO A 342 -5.32 18.79 15.38
C PRO A 342 -4.19 18.27 16.29
N GLN A 343 -4.24 17.00 16.68
CA GLN A 343 -3.25 16.34 17.54
C GLN A 343 -2.39 15.30 16.80
N ALA A 344 -2.40 15.27 15.46
CA ALA A 344 -1.66 14.27 14.67
C ALA A 344 -0.17 14.17 15.02
N ALA A 345 0.46 15.30 15.37
CA ALA A 345 1.87 15.35 15.75
C ALA A 345 2.19 14.77 17.14
N THR A 346 1.16 14.38 17.90
CA THR A 346 1.29 13.87 19.27
C THR A 346 0.52 12.58 19.51
N GLU A 347 -0.52 12.27 18.73
CA GLU A 347 -1.33 11.05 18.89
C GLU A 347 -0.53 9.80 18.53
N TYR A 348 -0.41 8.87 19.49
CA TYR A 348 0.39 7.66 19.30
C TYR A 348 -0.06 6.84 18.10
N VAL A 349 -1.37 6.68 17.89
CA VAL A 349 -1.88 5.91 16.74
C VAL A 349 -1.38 6.45 15.41
N ASN A 350 -1.19 7.77 15.28
CA ASN A 350 -0.65 8.39 14.08
C ASN A 350 0.88 8.33 14.05
N LEU A 351 1.53 8.62 15.18
CA LEU A 351 2.99 8.57 15.29
C LEU A 351 3.54 7.17 14.98
N PHE A 352 2.83 6.12 15.37
CA PHE A 352 3.23 4.74 15.15
C PHE A 352 3.02 4.24 13.70
N ARG A 353 2.55 5.07 12.77
CA ARG A 353 2.43 4.69 11.35
C ARG A 353 3.79 4.54 10.66
N LYS A 354 4.78 5.39 11.00
CA LYS A 354 6.16 5.35 10.46
C LYS A 354 7.17 5.31 11.62
N VAL A 355 7.66 4.11 11.95
CA VAL A 355 8.42 3.84 13.18
C VAL A 355 9.82 3.32 12.89
N LEU A 356 10.80 3.81 13.63
CA LEU A 356 12.12 3.21 13.77
C LEU A 356 12.16 2.45 15.09
N TYR A 357 12.01 1.14 15.03
CA TYR A 357 12.23 0.27 16.17
C TYR A 357 13.72 0.04 16.38
N TRP A 358 14.24 0.46 17.52
CA TRP A 358 15.66 0.33 17.85
C TRP A 358 15.81 -0.46 19.14
N THR A 359 16.31 -1.70 19.03
CA THR A 359 16.36 -2.62 20.16
C THR A 359 17.73 -3.25 20.33
N ASP A 360 18.03 -3.65 21.56
CA ASP A 360 19.19 -4.43 21.90
C ASP A 360 18.95 -5.94 21.78
N THR A 361 17.75 -6.38 21.41
CA THR A 361 17.37 -7.79 21.29
C THR A 361 17.59 -8.33 19.86
N ASP A 362 18.13 -9.55 19.77
CA ASP A 362 18.22 -10.33 18.52
C ASP A 362 17.79 -11.79 18.80
N PRO A 363 16.82 -12.37 18.08
CA PRO A 363 15.97 -11.76 17.05
C PRO A 363 15.11 -10.63 17.62
N ALA A 364 14.99 -9.50 16.90
CA ALA A 364 14.26 -8.32 17.37
C ALA A 364 12.74 -8.56 17.49
N ALA A 365 12.17 -9.43 16.65
CA ALA A 365 10.72 -9.57 16.48
C ALA A 365 9.92 -9.71 17.80
N PRO A 366 10.30 -10.56 18.78
CA PRO A 366 9.58 -10.69 20.05
C PRO A 366 9.50 -9.40 20.86
N ALA A 367 10.49 -8.49 20.73
CA ALA A 367 10.48 -7.21 21.42
C ALA A 367 9.54 -6.18 20.75
N LEU A 368 9.34 -6.31 19.43
CA LEU A 368 8.59 -5.33 18.63
C LEU A 368 7.11 -5.68 18.50
N LEU A 369 6.77 -6.98 18.48
CA LEU A 369 5.42 -7.49 18.27
C LEU A 369 4.36 -6.78 19.12
N PRO A 370 4.57 -6.57 20.44
CA PRO A 370 3.54 -5.93 21.25
C PRO A 370 3.17 -4.50 20.81
N PHE A 371 4.13 -3.73 20.31
CA PHE A 371 3.89 -2.38 19.80
C PHE A 371 3.27 -2.40 18.40
N ARG A 372 3.72 -3.33 17.55
CA ARG A 372 3.14 -3.53 16.22
C ARG A 372 1.67 -3.93 16.30
N ASP A 373 1.32 -4.79 17.26
CA ASP A 373 -0.05 -5.25 17.46
C ASP A 373 -0.95 -4.14 18.02
N ALA A 374 -0.45 -3.38 19.02
CA ALA A 374 -1.20 -2.29 19.63
C ALA A 374 -1.48 -1.13 18.66
N PHE A 375 -0.51 -0.77 17.82
CA PHE A 375 -0.60 0.44 16.99
C PHE A 375 -0.74 0.19 15.49
N ARG A 376 -0.69 -1.07 15.04
CA ARG A 376 -0.76 -1.45 13.61
C ARG A 376 0.25 -0.70 12.74
N SER A 377 1.50 -0.61 13.20
CA SER A 377 2.56 0.14 12.51
C SER A 377 2.71 -0.29 11.05
N THR A 378 2.56 0.67 10.13
CA THR A 378 2.51 0.43 8.68
C THR A 378 3.90 0.39 8.05
N TYR A 379 4.75 1.36 8.38
CA TYR A 379 6.11 1.49 7.85
C TYR A 379 7.10 1.38 8.99
N THR A 380 7.91 0.32 9.01
CA THR A 380 8.83 0.05 10.11
C THR A 380 10.25 -0.13 9.61
N LEU A 381 11.19 0.61 10.18
CA LEU A 381 12.61 0.27 10.17
C LEU A 381 12.96 -0.42 11.48
N THR A 382 13.80 -1.45 11.42
CA THR A 382 14.31 -2.13 12.61
C THR A 382 15.83 -2.04 12.63
N SER A 383 16.39 -1.70 13.78
CA SER A 383 17.84 -1.67 14.01
C SER A 383 18.20 -2.40 15.30
N THR A 384 19.27 -3.19 15.23
CA THR A 384 19.91 -3.90 16.35
C THR A 384 21.42 -4.02 16.11
N PRO A 385 22.27 -4.01 17.16
CA PRO A 385 21.98 -3.58 18.54
C PRO A 385 21.87 -2.05 18.67
N ILE A 386 21.60 -1.53 19.89
CA ILE A 386 21.51 -0.08 20.13
C ILE A 386 22.88 0.61 20.11
N LEU A 387 23.88 0.02 20.76
CA LEU A 387 25.17 0.67 20.94
C LEU A 387 25.94 0.81 19.62
N ASN A 388 26.64 1.94 19.46
CA ASN A 388 27.57 2.24 18.36
C ASN A 388 26.96 2.18 16.94
N LYS A 389 25.70 2.63 16.79
CA LYS A 389 25.01 2.72 15.49
C LYS A 389 24.78 4.17 15.06
N ASP A 390 25.84 4.85 14.66
CA ASP A 390 25.77 6.28 14.27
C ASP A 390 24.77 6.55 13.13
N LYS A 391 24.66 5.62 12.17
CA LYS A 391 23.65 5.72 11.09
C LYS A 391 22.22 5.69 11.65
N THR A 392 21.91 4.77 12.57
CA THR A 392 20.57 4.69 13.18
C THR A 392 20.28 5.92 14.03
N LEU A 393 21.28 6.42 14.76
CA LEU A 393 21.15 7.66 15.52
C LEU A 393 20.85 8.86 14.61
N SER A 394 21.50 8.96 13.44
CA SER A 394 21.20 9.99 12.42
C SER A 394 19.74 9.88 11.96
N THR A 395 19.31 8.69 11.51
CA THR A 395 17.94 8.45 11.05
C THR A 395 16.90 8.79 12.12
N ALA A 396 17.17 8.44 13.37
CA ALA A 396 16.29 8.72 14.50
C ALA A 396 16.13 10.24 14.75
N LYS A 397 17.13 11.06 14.40
CA LYS A 397 17.14 12.51 14.59
C LYS A 397 16.66 13.31 13.37
N GLU A 398 16.49 12.68 12.21
CA GLU A 398 15.97 13.31 10.99
C GLU A 398 14.46 13.62 11.09
N GLY A 399 13.77 13.05 12.08
CA GLY A 399 12.33 13.25 12.32
C GLY A 399 11.43 12.61 11.26
N ALA A 400 11.97 11.72 10.42
CA ALA A 400 11.22 11.00 9.39
C ALA A 400 10.47 9.78 9.96
N TYR A 401 10.95 9.25 11.08
CA TYR A 401 10.37 8.10 11.80
C TYR A 401 10.17 8.47 13.26
N LEU A 402 9.14 7.92 13.91
CA LEU A 402 9.06 7.87 15.36
C LEU A 402 10.13 6.89 15.88
N PRO A 403 11.13 7.34 16.66
CA PRO A 403 12.07 6.42 17.28
C PRO A 403 11.42 5.77 18.51
N VAL A 404 11.34 4.44 18.49
CA VAL A 404 10.90 3.61 19.62
C VAL A 404 12.08 2.76 20.05
N VAL A 405 12.75 3.20 21.11
CA VAL A 405 13.95 2.54 21.63
C VAL A 405 13.55 1.56 22.72
N ILE A 406 13.78 0.26 22.50
CA ILE A 406 13.38 -0.81 23.42
C ILE A 406 14.63 -1.48 23.99
N ILE A 407 14.85 -1.24 25.28
CA ILE A 407 15.99 -1.72 26.05
C ILE A 407 15.54 -2.86 26.94
N THR A 408 16.07 -4.05 26.67
CA THR A 408 15.82 -5.26 27.47
C THR A 408 17.10 -5.86 28.05
N GLN A 409 18.25 -5.31 27.67
CA GLN A 409 19.56 -5.72 28.13
C GLN A 409 20.54 -4.54 28.13
N GLN A 410 21.69 -4.69 28.78
CA GLN A 410 22.74 -3.66 28.81
C GLN A 410 22.25 -2.26 29.25
N HIS A 411 21.21 -2.20 30.10
CA HIS A 411 20.46 -0.98 30.45
C HIS A 411 21.34 0.24 30.75
N ALA A 412 22.31 0.10 31.67
CA ALA A 412 23.17 1.21 32.07
C ALA A 412 24.04 1.75 30.93
N ALA A 413 24.57 0.86 30.07
CA ALA A 413 25.39 1.27 28.93
C ALA A 413 24.53 1.97 27.86
N THR A 414 23.38 1.38 27.55
CA THR A 414 22.43 1.91 26.55
C THR A 414 21.88 3.27 26.96
N LEU A 415 21.42 3.43 28.20
CA LEU A 415 20.90 4.72 28.68
C LEU A 415 21.97 5.80 28.68
N ARG A 416 23.21 5.48 29.08
CA ARG A 416 24.33 6.43 29.02
C ARG A 416 24.63 6.85 27.58
N TYR A 417 24.67 5.90 26.64
CA TYR A 417 24.86 6.19 25.22
C TYR A 417 23.77 7.13 24.69
N LEU A 418 22.50 6.86 25.01
CA LEU A 418 21.38 7.69 24.58
C LEU A 418 21.41 9.09 25.22
N GLN A 419 21.74 9.22 26.50
CA GLN A 419 21.85 10.53 27.17
C GLN A 419 23.01 11.39 26.62
N GLN A 420 24.13 10.77 26.25
CA GLN A 420 25.26 11.46 25.61
C GLN A 420 24.90 11.97 24.22
N ASN A 421 24.05 11.23 23.51
CA ASN A 421 23.75 11.48 22.12
C ASN A 421 22.42 12.21 21.90
N TRP A 422 21.55 12.32 22.90
CA TRP A 422 20.21 12.89 22.75
C TRP A 422 19.93 13.97 23.81
N PRO A 423 19.95 15.27 23.44
CA PRO A 423 19.87 16.38 24.41
C PRO A 423 18.59 16.41 25.25
N SER A 424 17.46 15.95 24.73
CA SER A 424 16.21 15.84 25.51
C SER A 424 16.28 14.78 26.62
N LEU A 425 17.05 13.70 26.41
CA LEU A 425 17.26 12.64 27.40
C LEU A 425 18.29 13.00 28.47
N SER A 426 19.26 13.86 28.17
CA SER A 426 20.26 14.28 29.18
C SER A 426 19.63 15.04 30.36
N LYS A 427 18.45 15.65 30.14
CA LYS A 427 17.66 16.34 31.17
C LYS A 427 16.81 15.38 32.02
N GLN A 428 16.72 14.12 31.62
CA GLN A 428 15.88 13.11 32.26
C GLN A 428 16.71 12.29 33.25
N ARG A 429 16.14 12.00 34.43
CA ARG A 429 16.76 11.12 35.42
C ARG A 429 16.45 9.66 35.08
N LEU A 430 17.14 9.11 34.09
CA LEU A 430 17.00 7.72 33.67
C LEU A 430 17.72 6.80 34.67
N ARG A 431 16.98 5.90 35.34
CA ARG A 431 17.51 4.92 36.29
C ARG A 431 17.58 3.55 35.63
N SER A 432 18.78 3.03 35.42
CA SER A 432 18.99 1.79 34.65
C SER A 432 18.40 0.55 35.30
N GLU A 433 18.25 0.57 36.61
CA GLU A 433 17.73 -0.50 37.45
C GLU A 433 16.20 -0.51 37.57
N GLN A 434 15.52 0.49 37.00
CA GLN A 434 14.06 0.60 37.03
C GLN A 434 13.47 0.29 35.67
N ASP A 435 12.33 -0.39 35.65
CA ASP A 435 11.50 -0.41 34.45
C ASP A 435 10.91 0.99 34.25
N PHE A 436 10.77 1.45 33.01
CA PHE A 436 10.05 2.68 32.66
C PHE A 436 9.68 2.74 31.18
N VAL A 437 8.59 3.45 30.90
CA VAL A 437 8.22 3.98 29.60
C VAL A 437 8.28 5.48 29.72
N LEU A 438 9.12 6.06 28.86
CA LEU A 438 9.28 7.49 28.70
C LEU A 438 8.81 7.88 27.29
N SER A 439 7.92 8.86 27.21
CA SER A 439 7.61 9.52 25.95
C SER A 439 7.72 11.03 26.09
N LEU A 440 8.41 11.68 25.14
CA LEU A 440 8.64 13.11 25.15
C LEU A 440 8.74 13.66 23.72
N THR A 441 8.77 14.98 23.62
CA THR A 441 9.01 15.70 22.37
C THR A 441 10.38 16.39 22.42
N ASP A 442 11.13 16.30 21.33
CA ASP A 442 12.39 17.02 21.11
C ASP A 442 12.28 17.90 19.86
N LYS A 443 13.33 18.67 19.54
CA LYS A 443 13.43 19.49 18.34
C LYS A 443 13.22 18.66 17.05
N ALA A 444 13.68 17.42 17.04
CA ALA A 444 13.52 16.50 15.90
C ALA A 444 12.12 15.85 15.81
N GLY A 445 11.30 15.99 16.86
CA GLY A 445 10.01 15.32 16.98
C GLY A 445 9.90 14.43 18.23
N PRO A 446 8.86 13.59 18.31
CA PRO A 446 8.63 12.71 19.45
C PRO A 446 9.63 11.56 19.54
N LEU A 447 9.89 11.10 20.76
CA LEU A 447 10.75 9.96 21.09
C LEU A 447 10.05 9.09 22.15
N ILE A 448 10.16 7.77 21.98
CA ILE A 448 9.70 6.79 22.98
C ILE A 448 10.87 5.92 23.39
N LEU A 449 11.05 5.79 24.71
CA LEU A 449 12.07 4.97 25.34
C LEU A 449 11.40 3.99 26.30
N VAL A 450 11.65 2.70 26.10
CA VAL A 450 11.11 1.61 26.91
C VAL A 450 12.27 0.85 27.51
N ASN A 451 12.41 0.88 28.83
CA ASN A 451 13.39 0.12 29.58
C ASN A 451 12.65 -0.93 30.41
N VAL A 452 12.87 -2.22 30.12
CA VAL A 452 12.25 -3.31 30.89
C VAL A 452 13.23 -4.45 31.15
N HIS A 453 13.35 -4.88 32.40
CA HIS A 453 14.22 -6.01 32.79
C HIS A 453 13.59 -7.38 32.50
N ASP A 454 12.26 -7.41 32.36
CA ASP A 454 11.50 -8.60 31.97
C ASP A 454 10.70 -8.31 30.69
N ARG A 455 11.00 -9.06 29.62
CA ARG A 455 10.34 -8.92 28.31
C ARG A 455 8.84 -9.20 28.37
N ALA A 456 8.35 -9.96 29.35
CA ALA A 456 6.93 -10.18 29.56
C ALA A 456 6.15 -8.89 29.87
N LYS A 457 6.84 -7.79 30.21
CA LYS A 457 6.24 -6.47 30.47
C LYS A 457 6.06 -5.60 29.21
N LEU A 458 6.63 -5.98 28.07
CA LEU A 458 6.50 -5.21 26.81
C LEU A 458 5.04 -5.04 26.34
N PRO A 459 4.15 -6.04 26.43
CA PRO A 459 2.73 -5.84 26.15
C PRO A 459 2.08 -4.79 27.04
N ALA A 460 2.40 -4.77 28.34
CA ALA A 460 1.88 -3.76 29.26
C ALA A 460 2.38 -2.35 28.90
N ALA A 461 3.65 -2.23 28.49
CA ALA A 461 4.22 -0.96 28.02
C ALA A 461 3.51 -0.42 26.77
N ALA A 462 3.27 -1.29 25.77
CA ALA A 462 2.56 -0.91 24.55
C ALA A 462 1.10 -0.49 24.83
N GLN A 463 0.36 -1.30 25.61
CA GLN A 463 -1.01 -0.99 26.02
C GLN A 463 -1.10 0.30 26.84
N TYR A 464 -0.07 0.61 27.63
CA TYR A 464 -0.04 1.84 28.40
C TYR A 464 0.01 3.06 27.49
N LEU A 465 0.92 3.07 26.50
CA LEU A 465 0.99 4.14 25.49
C LEU A 465 -0.34 4.28 24.73
N GLU A 466 -0.95 3.16 24.34
CA GLU A 466 -2.24 3.15 23.64
C GLU A 466 -3.34 3.84 24.47
N LYS A 467 -3.40 3.55 25.77
CA LYS A 467 -4.35 4.18 26.70
C LYS A 467 -4.12 5.67 26.90
N GLN A 468 -2.87 6.14 26.84
CA GLN A 468 -2.56 7.57 26.98
C GLN A 468 -2.98 8.39 25.75
N LYS A 469 -3.24 7.74 24.61
CA LYS A 469 -3.67 8.32 23.32
C LYS A 469 -2.68 9.26 22.65
N ALA A 470 -2.06 10.18 23.38
CA ALA A 470 -1.13 11.17 22.85
C ALA A 470 0.00 11.52 23.82
N ILE A 471 1.10 12.04 23.25
CA ILE A 471 2.21 12.66 23.98
C ILE A 471 1.77 14.05 24.45
N GLN A 472 2.05 14.39 25.70
CA GLN A 472 1.86 15.74 26.23
C GLN A 472 3.16 16.54 26.09
N PRO A 473 3.29 17.50 25.16
CA PRO A 473 4.60 18.12 24.85
C PRO A 473 5.28 18.81 26.03
N LYS A 474 4.49 19.26 27.01
CA LYS A 474 4.97 19.97 28.21
C LYS A 474 5.18 19.05 29.42
N GLN A 475 4.74 17.80 29.35
CA GLN A 475 4.80 16.85 30.45
C GLN A 475 5.22 15.49 29.89
N PRO A 476 6.53 15.17 29.93
CA PRO A 476 7.01 13.85 29.55
C PRO A 476 6.22 12.77 30.27
N LEU A 477 5.75 11.78 29.52
CA LEU A 477 5.12 10.62 30.10
C LEU A 477 6.19 9.81 30.83
N TRP A 478 5.93 9.46 32.08
CA TRP A 478 6.78 8.63 32.90
C TRP A 478 5.94 7.58 33.60
N VAL A 479 6.12 6.31 33.22
CA VAL A 479 5.48 5.19 33.93
C VAL A 479 6.39 3.99 33.98
N PHE A 480 6.73 3.59 35.20
CA PHE A 480 6.58 2.25 35.78
C PHE A 480 6.93 2.36 37.27
#